data_AF-A0A962WYR7-F1
#
_entry.id   AF-A0A962WYR7-F1
#
_cell.length_a   1.000
_cell.length_b   1.000
_cell.length_c   1.000
_cell.angle_alpha   90.00
_cell.angle_beta   90.00
_cell.angle_gamma   90.00
#
_symmetry.space_group_name_H-M   'P 1'
#
loop_
_entity.id
_entity.type
_entity.pdbx_description
1 polymer ?
#
loop_
_entity_poly.entity_id
_entity_poly.type
_entity_poly.pdbx_seq_one_letter_code
_entity_poly.pdbx_strand_id
1 'polypeptide(L)'
;AHTPGDAFIWLPDQRVMFTGDIVYVDRMLGVNSYSASRSWLEVFDAMAAFEPEVLVPGHGGVTTLEQASKDTRNYLVFLRETVMAFMDEGGTIENIGTLDLSSFNYLKNHEQLNGRNAQKVFQELEWE
;
A
#
# COMPACT_ATOMS: atom_id res chain seq x y z
N ALA A 1 -7.33 -6.18 2.72
CA ALA A 1 -6.49 -4.98 2.57
C ALA A 1 -5.24 -5.10 3.46
N HIS A 2 -4.95 -4.19 4.38
CA HIS A 2 -3.88 -4.30 5.37
C HIS A 2 -4.12 -5.48 6.33
N THR A 3 -5.35 -5.60 6.83
CA THR A 3 -5.81 -6.72 7.66
C THR A 3 -7.12 -7.31 7.11
N PRO A 4 -7.53 -8.51 7.57
CA PRO A 4 -8.85 -9.06 7.22
C PRO A 4 -10.04 -8.26 7.74
N GLY A 5 -9.84 -7.37 8.72
CA GLY A 5 -10.90 -6.62 9.41
C GLY A 5 -10.91 -5.12 9.13
N ASP A 6 -10.21 -4.67 8.09
CA ASP A 6 -10.14 -3.24 7.77
C ASP A 6 -11.52 -2.66 7.48
N ALA A 7 -11.75 -1.47 8.00
CA ALA A 7 -12.96 -0.70 7.79
C ALA A 7 -12.61 0.79 7.71
N PHE A 8 -13.45 1.56 7.04
CA PHE A 8 -13.41 3.02 7.06
C PHE A 8 -14.74 3.60 7.57
N ILE A 9 -14.69 4.82 8.10
CA ILE A 9 -15.86 5.58 8.54
C ILE A 9 -15.96 6.84 7.68
N TRP A 10 -17.10 7.01 7.03
CA TRP A 10 -17.40 8.17 6.19
C TRP A 10 -18.36 9.13 6.89
N LEU A 11 -17.96 10.40 6.99
CA LEU A 11 -18.79 11.49 7.51
C LEU A 11 -19.19 12.42 6.35
N PRO A 12 -20.35 12.21 5.72
CA PRO A 12 -20.71 12.89 4.47
C PRO A 12 -20.84 14.41 4.63
N ASP A 13 -21.42 14.88 5.73
CA ASP A 13 -21.66 16.31 5.95
C ASP A 13 -20.35 17.11 6.10
N GLN A 14 -19.31 16.49 6.66
CA GLN A 14 -17.99 17.08 6.85
C GLN A 14 -17.03 16.77 5.70
N ARG A 15 -17.40 15.83 4.82
CA ARG A 15 -16.53 15.25 3.80
C ARG A 15 -15.21 14.70 4.35
N VAL A 16 -15.26 14.12 5.55
CA VAL A 16 -14.11 13.52 6.26
C VAL A 16 -14.23 12.01 6.26
N MET A 17 -13.14 11.31 5.98
CA MET A 17 -13.07 9.86 6.13
C MET A 17 -11.95 9.43 7.07
N PHE A 18 -12.26 8.54 8.00
CA PHE A 18 -11.29 7.82 8.81
C PHE A 18 -11.03 6.47 8.15
N THR A 19 -9.82 6.22 7.70
CA THR A 19 -9.53 5.07 6.82
C THR A 19 -8.88 3.90 7.56
N GLY A 20 -8.48 4.10 8.82
CA GLY A 20 -7.62 3.17 9.51
C GLY A 20 -6.37 2.85 8.68
N ASP A 21 -5.90 1.62 8.78
CA ASP A 21 -4.68 1.20 8.10
C ASP A 21 -4.84 0.92 6.60
N ILE A 22 -6.01 1.25 6.01
CA ILE A 22 -6.15 1.27 4.55
C ILE A 22 -5.24 2.35 3.95
N VAL A 23 -4.97 3.45 4.66
CA VAL A 23 -4.10 4.56 4.21
C VAL A 23 -2.94 4.78 5.17
N TYR A 24 -1.75 4.85 4.60
CA TYR A 24 -0.51 5.30 5.23
C TYR A 24 0.06 6.47 4.43
N VAL A 25 0.42 7.57 5.11
CA VAL A 25 1.17 8.68 4.50
C VAL A 25 2.41 8.99 5.33
N ASP A 26 3.37 9.72 4.73
CA ASP A 26 4.66 10.12 5.34
C ASP A 26 5.63 8.97 5.66
N ARG A 27 5.14 7.72 5.69
CA ARG A 27 5.89 6.50 5.96
C ARG A 27 5.45 5.37 5.06
N MET A 28 6.36 4.43 4.83
CA MET A 28 6.07 3.21 4.09
C MET A 28 5.13 2.31 4.90
N LEU A 29 4.10 1.78 4.23
CA LEU A 29 3.21 0.77 4.78
C LEU A 29 3.94 -0.56 4.96
N GLY A 30 3.45 -1.39 5.88
CA GLY A 30 3.92 -2.77 6.02
C GLY A 30 2.97 -3.75 5.31
N VAL A 31 3.50 -4.65 4.50
CA VAL A 31 2.77 -5.82 3.99
C VAL A 31 3.05 -6.99 4.95
N ASN A 32 1.99 -7.52 5.57
CA ASN A 32 2.08 -8.63 6.52
C ASN A 32 1.60 -9.94 5.88
N SER A 33 1.81 -11.06 6.55
CA SER A 33 1.38 -12.39 6.06
C SER A 33 -0.14 -12.57 5.97
N TYR A 34 -0.90 -11.68 6.61
CA TYR A 34 -2.37 -11.63 6.57
C TYR A 34 -2.89 -10.42 5.78
N SER A 35 -1.99 -9.63 5.19
CA SER A 35 -2.36 -8.60 4.24
C SER A 35 -2.68 -9.25 2.90
N ALA A 36 -3.49 -8.58 2.09
CA ALA A 36 -3.79 -8.99 0.72
C ALA A 36 -3.66 -7.75 -0.16
N SER A 37 -2.51 -7.61 -0.84
CA SER A 37 -2.15 -6.40 -1.59
C SER A 37 -3.08 -6.13 -2.76
N ARG A 38 -3.58 -7.18 -3.44
CA ARG A 38 -4.59 -7.03 -4.50
C ARG A 38 -5.90 -6.43 -3.97
N SER A 39 -6.46 -7.07 -2.93
CA SER A 39 -7.68 -6.60 -2.27
C SER A 39 -7.49 -5.22 -1.64
N TRP A 40 -6.27 -4.88 -1.21
CA TRP A 40 -5.97 -3.55 -0.67
C TRP A 40 -6.16 -2.45 -1.71
N LEU A 41 -5.73 -2.67 -2.96
CA LEU A 41 -6.00 -1.74 -4.06
C LEU A 41 -7.52 -1.56 -4.29
N GLU A 42 -8.28 -2.66 -4.31
CA GLU A 42 -9.73 -2.63 -4.49
C GLU A 42 -10.44 -1.85 -3.37
N VAL A 43 -10.03 -2.05 -2.11
CA VAL A 43 -10.57 -1.34 -0.95
C VAL A 43 -10.17 0.14 -0.96
N PHE A 44 -8.94 0.46 -1.36
CA PHE A 44 -8.50 1.84 -1.54
C PHE A 44 -9.39 2.55 -2.58
N ASP A 45 -9.64 1.91 -3.71
CA ASP A 45 -10.46 2.49 -4.79
C ASP A 45 -11.93 2.64 -4.35
N ALA A 46 -12.47 1.68 -3.60
CA ALA A 46 -13.81 1.75 -3.06
C ALA A 46 -14.00 2.93 -2.09
N MET A 47 -13.02 3.19 -1.21
CA MET A 47 -13.09 4.35 -0.31
C MET A 47 -12.86 5.68 -1.06
N ALA A 48 -11.98 5.69 -2.07
CA ALA A 48 -11.65 6.88 -2.85
C ALA A 48 -12.86 7.39 -3.66
N ALA A 49 -13.75 6.48 -4.08
CA ALA A 49 -14.98 6.80 -4.81
C ALA A 49 -15.97 7.69 -4.04
N PHE A 50 -15.83 7.84 -2.72
CA PHE A 50 -16.62 8.79 -1.93
C PHE A 50 -16.12 10.24 -2.05
N GLU A 51 -14.98 10.46 -2.71
CA GLU A 51 -14.35 11.77 -2.90
C GLU A 51 -14.20 12.60 -1.60
N PRO A 52 -13.57 12.04 -0.54
CA PRO A 52 -13.35 12.76 0.71
C PRO A 52 -12.45 13.98 0.48
N GLU A 53 -12.80 15.11 1.11
CA GLU A 53 -11.93 16.30 1.11
C GLU A 53 -10.77 16.14 2.11
N VAL A 54 -11.03 15.43 3.21
CA VAL A 54 -10.07 15.19 4.28
C VAL A 54 -10.03 13.70 4.63
N LEU A 55 -8.83 13.16 4.74
CA LEU A 55 -8.56 11.80 5.19
C LEU A 55 -7.84 11.84 6.54
N VAL A 56 -8.29 11.01 7.47
CA VAL A 56 -7.59 10.69 8.72
C VAL A 56 -7.05 9.26 8.59
N PRO A 57 -5.75 9.11 8.24
CA PRO A 57 -5.14 7.80 8.03
C PRO A 57 -4.85 7.09 9.34
N GLY A 58 -4.63 5.76 9.27
CA GLY A 58 -4.13 4.98 10.42
C GLY A 58 -2.70 5.37 10.79
N HIS A 59 -1.91 5.80 9.82
CA HIS A 59 -0.56 6.33 10.02
C HIS A 59 -0.25 7.55 9.16
N GLY A 60 0.45 8.51 9.77
CA GLY A 60 0.84 9.78 9.13
C GLY A 60 -0.05 10.94 9.58
N GLY A 61 0.14 12.11 8.98
CA GLY A 61 -0.70 13.28 9.23
C GLY A 61 -2.07 13.21 8.56
N VAL A 62 -3.01 14.05 9.02
CA VAL A 62 -4.27 14.33 8.29
C VAL A 62 -3.92 14.79 6.87
N THR A 63 -4.63 14.26 5.88
CA THR A 63 -4.17 14.31 4.49
C THR A 63 -5.29 14.43 3.47
N THR A 64 -4.94 14.49 2.19
CA THR A 64 -5.87 14.53 1.06
C THR A 64 -5.85 13.21 0.29
N LEU A 65 -6.85 13.01 -0.58
CA LEU A 65 -6.88 11.85 -1.46
C LEU A 65 -5.67 11.79 -2.42
N GLU A 66 -5.14 12.94 -2.83
CA GLU A 66 -3.93 13.03 -3.67
C GLU A 66 -2.71 12.43 -2.95
N GLN A 67 -2.44 12.88 -1.73
CA GLN A 67 -1.29 12.39 -0.96
C GLN A 67 -1.47 10.93 -0.53
N ALA A 68 -2.69 10.53 -0.15
CA ALA A 68 -3.01 9.13 0.13
C ALA A 68 -2.77 8.23 -1.09
N SER A 69 -3.18 8.67 -2.28
CA SER A 69 -2.96 7.93 -3.52
C SER A 69 -1.46 7.82 -3.82
N LYS A 70 -0.72 8.91 -3.65
CA LYS A 70 0.73 8.96 -3.85
C LYS A 70 1.48 7.99 -2.95
N ASP A 71 1.21 7.98 -1.65
CA ASP A 71 2.04 7.24 -0.68
C ASP A 71 1.55 5.81 -0.42
N THR A 72 0.25 5.55 -0.56
CA THR A 72 -0.32 4.21 -0.33
C THR A 72 -0.59 3.49 -1.63
N ARG A 73 -1.55 3.99 -2.43
CA ARG A 73 -2.08 3.26 -3.60
C ARG A 73 -1.00 3.06 -4.64
N ASN A 74 -0.31 4.13 -5.03
CA ASN A 74 0.73 4.09 -6.05
C ASN A 74 1.92 3.23 -5.59
N TYR A 75 2.22 3.20 -4.28
CA TYR A 75 3.23 2.29 -3.75
C TYR A 75 2.83 0.83 -3.91
N LEU A 76 1.58 0.47 -3.58
CA LEU A 76 1.07 -0.90 -3.74
C LEU A 76 1.07 -1.33 -5.22
N VAL A 77 0.65 -0.44 -6.13
CA VAL A 77 0.70 -0.68 -7.59
C VAL A 77 2.14 -0.91 -8.02
N PHE A 78 3.03 0.04 -7.73
CA PHE A 78 4.45 -0.05 -8.06
C PHE A 78 5.08 -1.35 -7.55
N LEU A 79 4.81 -1.71 -6.30
CA LEU A 79 5.39 -2.90 -5.69
C LEU A 79 4.92 -4.17 -6.39
N ARG A 80 3.61 -4.30 -6.65
CA ARG A 80 3.06 -5.45 -7.36
C ARG A 80 3.62 -5.55 -8.78
N GLU A 81 3.60 -4.46 -9.54
CA GLU A 81 4.11 -4.42 -10.91
C GLU A 81 5.60 -4.76 -10.99
N THR A 82 6.40 -4.18 -10.09
CA THR A 82 7.86 -4.43 -10.04
C THR A 82 8.16 -5.89 -9.69
N VAL A 83 7.45 -6.47 -8.73
CA VAL A 83 7.64 -7.88 -8.36
C VAL A 83 7.16 -8.82 -9.46
N MET A 84 6.02 -8.54 -10.12
CA MET A 84 5.55 -9.33 -11.26
C MET A 84 6.56 -9.32 -12.41
N ALA A 85 7.04 -8.15 -12.82
CA ALA A 85 8.04 -8.04 -13.88
C ALA A 85 9.33 -8.81 -13.54
N PHE A 86 9.76 -8.74 -12.27
CA PHE A 86 10.91 -9.50 -11.79
C PHE A 86 10.69 -11.01 -11.85
N MET A 87 9.50 -11.51 -11.49
CA MET A 87 9.14 -12.93 -11.64
C MET A 87 9.13 -13.36 -13.10
N ASP A 88 8.57 -12.53 -14.00
CA ASP A 88 8.52 -12.79 -15.45
C ASP A 88 9.93 -12.90 -16.07
N GLU A 89 10.91 -12.17 -15.53
CA GLU A 89 12.32 -12.24 -15.91
C GLU A 89 13.08 -13.43 -15.28
N GLY A 90 12.38 -14.31 -14.56
CA GLY A 90 12.97 -15.47 -13.89
C GLY A 90 13.58 -15.17 -12.52
N GLY A 91 13.22 -14.03 -11.93
CA GLY A 91 13.53 -13.69 -10.55
C GLY A 91 12.92 -14.67 -9.56
N THR A 92 13.60 -14.85 -8.44
CA THR A 92 13.28 -15.82 -7.38
C THR A 92 13.24 -15.11 -6.03
N ILE A 93 12.66 -15.75 -5.02
CA ILE A 93 12.64 -15.17 -3.68
C ILE A 93 14.06 -14.99 -3.11
N GLU A 94 15.02 -15.83 -3.51
CA GLU A 94 16.42 -15.77 -3.06
C GLU A 94 17.14 -14.51 -3.53
N ASN A 95 16.83 -14.01 -4.73
CA ASN A 95 17.46 -12.82 -5.30
C ASN A 95 16.54 -11.58 -5.30
N ILE A 96 15.36 -11.64 -4.70
CA ILE A 96 14.42 -10.50 -4.66
C ILE A 96 15.00 -9.22 -4.04
N GLY A 97 16.03 -9.35 -3.19
CA GLY A 97 16.75 -8.22 -2.61
C GLY A 97 17.50 -7.35 -3.63
N THR A 98 17.63 -7.79 -4.90
CA THR A 98 18.24 -7.00 -5.97
C THR A 98 17.27 -6.02 -6.64
N LEU A 99 15.97 -6.06 -6.31
CA LEU A 99 14.98 -5.16 -6.88
C LEU A 99 15.28 -3.69 -6.53
N ASP A 100 15.23 -2.83 -7.54
CA ASP A 100 15.25 -1.39 -7.32
C ASP A 100 13.86 -0.91 -6.87
N LEU A 101 13.76 -0.56 -5.58
CA LEU A 101 12.55 -0.03 -4.96
C LEU A 101 12.73 1.44 -4.57
N SER A 102 13.68 2.14 -5.16
CA SER A 102 14.11 3.49 -4.74
C SER A 102 13.08 4.59 -5.01
N SER A 103 12.09 4.37 -5.90
CA SER A 103 11.05 5.36 -6.24
C SER A 103 10.23 5.86 -5.03
N PHE A 104 10.27 5.13 -3.91
CA PHE A 104 9.57 5.47 -2.66
C PHE A 104 10.53 5.73 -1.48
N ASN A 105 11.81 5.99 -1.72
CA ASN A 105 12.81 6.23 -0.67
C ASN A 105 12.56 7.49 0.17
N TYR A 106 11.70 8.39 -0.32
CA TYR A 106 11.27 9.58 0.40
C TYR A 106 10.35 9.25 1.59
N LEU A 107 9.75 8.06 1.61
CA LEU A 107 8.92 7.60 2.72
C LEU A 107 9.80 7.16 3.90
N LYS A 108 9.41 7.56 5.11
CA LYS A 108 10.04 7.05 6.33
C LYS A 108 9.95 5.52 6.37
N ASN A 109 10.95 4.89 6.97
CA ASN A 109 11.06 3.44 7.11
C ASN A 109 11.23 2.66 5.79
N HIS A 110 11.49 3.33 4.66
CA HIS A 110 11.75 2.68 3.37
C HIS A 110 12.81 1.57 3.46
N GLU A 111 14.01 1.89 3.97
CA GLU A 111 15.13 0.93 4.08
C GLU A 111 14.78 -0.31 4.92
N GLN A 112 13.85 -0.17 5.86
CA GLN A 112 13.47 -1.25 6.78
C GLN A 112 12.36 -2.13 6.22
N LEU A 113 11.50 -1.57 5.36
CA LEU A 113 10.25 -2.21 4.94
C LEU A 113 10.25 -2.63 3.48
N ASN A 114 10.97 -1.95 2.59
CA ASN A 114 10.86 -2.16 1.14
C ASN A 114 11.11 -3.63 0.71
N GLY A 115 12.21 -4.23 1.14
CA GLY A 115 12.59 -5.60 0.79
C GLY A 115 11.67 -6.63 1.46
N ARG A 116 11.24 -6.37 2.70
CA ARG A 116 10.26 -7.22 3.39
C ARG A 116 8.91 -7.21 2.65
N ASN A 117 8.47 -6.03 2.20
CA ASN A 117 7.23 -5.89 1.46
C ASN A 117 7.32 -6.60 0.11
N ALA A 118 8.44 -6.47 -0.61
CA ALA A 118 8.68 -7.20 -1.85
C ALA A 118 8.61 -8.72 -1.64
N GLN A 119 9.27 -9.25 -0.61
CA GLN A 119 9.20 -10.67 -0.25
C GLN A 119 7.76 -11.14 0.00
N LYS A 120 6.94 -10.32 0.67
CA LYS A 120 5.55 -10.67 0.98
C LYS A 120 4.66 -10.62 -0.25
N VAL A 121 4.84 -9.63 -1.12
CA VAL A 121 4.09 -9.54 -2.38
C VAL A 121 4.50 -10.64 -3.36
N PHE A 122 5.78 -11.01 -3.43
CA PHE A 122 6.23 -12.16 -4.22
C PHE A 122 5.52 -13.44 -3.77
N GLN A 123 5.52 -13.70 -2.46
CA GLN A 123 4.82 -14.84 -1.87
C GLN A 123 3.31 -14.81 -2.15
N GLU A 124 2.68 -13.64 -2.23
CA GLU A 124 1.25 -13.52 -2.58
C GLU A 124 1.02 -13.87 -4.06
N LEU A 125 1.84 -13.31 -4.96
CA LEU A 125 1.74 -13.48 -6.41
C LEU A 125 2.03 -14.91 -6.89
N GLU A 126 2.82 -15.70 -6.17
CA GLU A 126 3.05 -17.12 -6.50
C GLU A 126 1.77 -17.98 -6.50
N TRP A 127 0.69 -17.49 -5.89
CA TRP A 127 -0.59 -18.20 -5.79
C TRP A 127 -1.73 -17.51 -6.55
N GLU A 128 -1.45 -16.42 -7.29
CA GLU A 128 -2.41 -15.75 -8.19
C GLU A 128 -2.38 -16.36 -9.59
#